data_AF-A0A1G5SMM7-F1
#
_entry.id   AF-A0A1G5SMM7-F1
#
_cell.length_a   1.000
_cell.length_b   1.000
_cell.length_c   1.000
_cell.angle_alpha   90.00
_cell.angle_beta   90.00
_cell.angle_gamma   90.00
#
_symmetry.space_group_name_H-M   'P 1'
#
loop_
_entity.id
_entity.type
_entity.pdbx_description
1 polymer ?
#
loop_
_entity_poly.entity_id
_entity_poly.type
_entity_poly.pdbx_seq_one_letter_code
_entity_poly.pdbx_strand_id
1 'polypeptide(L)'
;MTRSDPFPQDEGAVLALASALRETGYTFTTVTPATHAHVNARPRNAEARKLRDVFGWSRPFRPDQAQDLLPEPILRLMRTAGAVTEDGPLLRPTIRFSSLDGELFAHSSYPPSATDAVFFGPDTMRFAAAVIAHVEGRSRPVRRAVDIGCGSGAAGICIAKRAPEAEVVLVDINPAAMRAARVNARLAGADGVEVRRSDMLRDVEGQFDLIVSNPPFMIDTAERAYRHGGGPLGAGLSLAVAEQAAERLAPGGSLVLFTGAAIVDGEDPFRAAVAELCGRTGLDWTYSEFDPDEYGEELATAAYDAVERLALVILTVTRPVTQP
;
A
#
# COMPACT_ATOMS: atom_id res chain seq x y z
N MET A 1 -23.14 16.82 0.12
CA MET A 1 -22.82 15.58 -0.61
C MET A 1 -22.37 14.55 0.42
N THR A 2 -23.10 13.44 0.54
CA THR A 2 -22.67 12.31 1.37
C THR A 2 -21.33 11.82 0.87
N ARG A 3 -20.33 11.72 1.76
CA ARG A 3 -18.98 11.25 1.42
C ARG A 3 -19.10 9.82 0.87
N SER A 4 -18.76 9.60 -0.40
CA SER A 4 -18.74 8.26 -0.97
C SER A 4 -17.65 7.44 -0.29
N ASP A 5 -17.99 6.24 0.19
CA ASP A 5 -17.03 5.33 0.81
C ASP A 5 -15.89 5.00 -0.18
N PRO A 6 -14.61 5.18 0.18
CA PRO A 6 -13.47 4.94 -0.72
C PRO A 6 -13.30 3.47 -1.15
N PHE A 7 -13.93 2.53 -0.46
CA PHE A 7 -13.92 1.11 -0.79
C PHE A 7 -15.29 0.49 -0.47
N PRO A 8 -15.81 -0.44 -1.28
CA PRO A 8 -17.15 -0.95 -1.03
C PRO A 8 -17.30 -1.68 0.32
N GLN A 9 -18.52 -1.68 0.87
CA GLN A 9 -18.78 -2.18 2.23
C GLN A 9 -19.00 -3.69 2.30
N ASP A 10 -19.59 -4.28 1.26
CA ASP A 10 -19.87 -5.71 1.21
C ASP A 10 -18.61 -6.49 0.76
N GLU A 11 -17.80 -6.91 1.74
CA GLU A 11 -16.58 -7.68 1.51
C GLU A 11 -16.84 -8.99 0.73
N GLY A 12 -17.99 -9.65 0.95
CA GLY A 12 -18.34 -10.90 0.29
C GLY A 12 -18.64 -10.68 -1.20
N ALA A 13 -19.39 -9.64 -1.52
CA ALA A 13 -19.67 -9.25 -2.90
C ALA A 13 -18.41 -8.80 -3.64
N VAL A 14 -17.51 -8.04 -2.98
CA VAL A 14 -16.22 -7.66 -3.57
C VAL A 14 -15.35 -8.89 -3.82
N LEU A 15 -15.29 -9.85 -2.89
CA LEU A 15 -14.54 -11.09 -3.07
C LEU A 15 -15.08 -11.91 -4.25
N ALA A 16 -16.39 -12.01 -4.41
CA ALA A 16 -17.01 -12.69 -5.54
C ALA A 16 -16.69 -11.99 -6.87
N LEU A 17 -16.78 -10.65 -6.92
CA LEU A 17 -16.36 -9.85 -8.07
C LEU A 17 -14.88 -10.10 -8.42
N ALA A 18 -14.00 -10.07 -7.42
CA ALA A 18 -12.57 -10.25 -7.60
C ALA A 18 -12.23 -11.66 -8.11
N SER A 19 -12.95 -12.67 -7.62
CA SER A 19 -12.78 -14.07 -8.02
C SER A 19 -13.21 -14.27 -9.48
N ALA A 20 -14.39 -13.76 -9.85
CA ALA A 20 -14.86 -13.78 -11.23
C ALA A 20 -13.91 -13.02 -12.17
N LEU A 21 -13.35 -11.89 -11.71
CA LEU A 21 -12.38 -11.13 -12.48
C LEU A 21 -11.08 -11.93 -12.69
N ARG A 22 -10.58 -12.61 -11.65
CA ARG A 22 -9.39 -13.47 -11.73
C ARG A 22 -9.57 -14.62 -12.73
N GLU A 23 -10.75 -15.24 -12.78
CA GLU A 23 -11.08 -16.32 -13.73
C GLU A 23 -10.97 -15.89 -15.20
N THR A 24 -11.14 -14.60 -15.50
CA THR A 24 -10.95 -14.07 -16.86
C THR A 24 -9.48 -13.97 -17.29
N GLY A 25 -8.53 -14.25 -16.39
CA GLY A 25 -7.10 -13.99 -16.61
C GLY A 25 -6.76 -12.50 -16.56
N TYR A 26 -7.58 -11.69 -15.90
CA TYR A 26 -7.36 -10.26 -15.76
C TYR A 26 -6.02 -9.96 -15.10
N THR A 27 -5.26 -9.05 -15.70
CA THR A 27 -4.05 -8.50 -15.11
C THR A 27 -3.95 -7.00 -15.34
N PHE A 28 -3.36 -6.30 -14.37
CA PHE A 28 -3.09 -4.87 -14.51
C PHE A 28 -1.96 -4.40 -13.61
N THR A 29 -0.96 -3.74 -14.19
CA THR A 29 0.07 -3.01 -13.43
C THR A 29 -0.40 -1.58 -13.20
N THR A 30 -0.62 -1.21 -11.95
CA THR A 30 -0.92 0.19 -11.61
C THR A 30 0.31 1.08 -11.80
N VAL A 31 0.06 2.19 -12.49
CA VAL A 31 1.04 3.23 -12.81
C VAL A 31 0.90 4.42 -11.87
N THR A 32 1.81 5.39 -11.96
CA THR A 32 1.73 6.64 -11.20
C THR A 32 0.42 7.42 -11.50
N PRO A 33 -0.11 8.20 -10.54
CA PRO A 33 -1.26 9.07 -10.78
C PRO A 33 -1.06 10.01 -11.98
N ALA A 34 0.15 10.55 -12.16
CA ALA A 34 0.48 11.40 -13.30
C ALA A 34 0.31 10.67 -14.65
N THR A 35 0.85 9.45 -14.76
CA THR A 35 0.67 8.61 -15.95
C THR A 35 -0.80 8.30 -16.18
N HIS A 36 -1.55 7.98 -15.11
CA HIS A 36 -2.98 7.71 -15.19
C HIS A 36 -3.76 8.91 -15.73
N ALA A 37 -3.49 10.11 -15.21
CA ALA A 37 -4.08 11.36 -15.68
C ALA A 37 -3.80 11.58 -17.18
N HIS A 38 -2.54 11.48 -17.59
CA HIS A 38 -2.12 11.72 -18.97
C HIS A 38 -2.73 10.72 -19.95
N VAL A 39 -2.82 9.45 -19.56
CA VAL A 39 -3.44 8.42 -20.39
C VAL A 39 -4.94 8.64 -20.51
N ASN A 40 -5.65 8.93 -19.41
CA ASN A 40 -7.11 9.12 -19.45
C ASN A 40 -7.54 10.46 -20.08
N ALA A 41 -6.69 11.49 -20.09
CA ALA A 41 -6.98 12.76 -20.76
C ALA A 41 -7.07 12.65 -22.30
N ARG A 42 -6.60 11.56 -22.90
CA ARG A 42 -6.65 11.35 -24.36
C ARG A 42 -8.10 11.14 -24.80
N PRO A 43 -8.61 11.81 -25.86
CA PRO A 43 -10.00 11.67 -26.31
C PRO A 43 -10.43 10.22 -26.56
N ARG A 44 -9.55 9.38 -27.12
CA ARG A 44 -9.80 7.94 -27.35
C ARG A 44 -9.95 7.09 -26.08
N ASN A 45 -9.67 7.66 -24.92
CA ASN A 45 -9.69 7.02 -23.60
C ASN A 45 -10.77 7.62 -22.69
N ALA A 46 -11.68 8.42 -23.24
CA ALA A 46 -12.80 8.98 -22.48
C ALA A 46 -13.69 7.89 -21.88
N GLU A 47 -13.83 6.76 -22.57
CA GLU A 47 -14.67 5.63 -22.16
C GLU A 47 -13.92 4.29 -22.22
N ALA A 48 -14.37 3.32 -21.41
CA ALA A 48 -13.82 1.99 -21.39
C ALA A 48 -14.25 1.17 -22.63
N ARG A 49 -13.30 0.44 -23.22
CA ARG A 49 -13.55 -0.43 -24.39
C ARG A 49 -13.27 -1.90 -24.13
N LYS A 50 -12.67 -2.20 -22.98
CA LYS A 50 -12.37 -3.55 -22.51
C LYS A 50 -12.35 -3.58 -20.99
N LEU A 51 -12.44 -4.77 -20.42
CA LEU A 51 -12.38 -5.04 -18.97
C LEU A 51 -11.24 -4.30 -18.24
N ARG A 52 -10.03 -4.28 -18.84
CA ARG A 52 -8.85 -3.54 -18.34
C ARG A 52 -9.09 -2.04 -18.16
N ASP A 53 -9.91 -1.44 -19.01
CA ASP A 53 -10.19 -0.02 -18.96
C ASP A 53 -11.10 0.34 -17.78
N VAL A 54 -12.01 -0.56 -17.41
CA VAL A 54 -12.89 -0.39 -16.25
C VAL A 54 -12.08 -0.55 -14.96
N PHE A 55 -11.49 -1.72 -14.73
CA PHE A 55 -10.87 -2.04 -13.43
C PHE A 55 -9.43 -1.56 -13.28
N GLY A 56 -8.73 -1.32 -14.38
CA GLY A 56 -7.34 -0.85 -14.35
C GLY A 56 -7.27 0.68 -14.45
N TRP A 57 -8.00 1.26 -15.40
CA TRP A 57 -7.96 2.70 -15.69
C TRP A 57 -9.11 3.50 -15.08
N SER A 58 -10.04 2.88 -14.33
CA SER A 58 -11.23 3.52 -13.77
C SER A 58 -12.04 4.34 -14.78
N ARG A 59 -12.09 3.88 -16.04
CA ARG A 59 -12.80 4.61 -17.09
C ARG A 59 -14.30 4.37 -16.97
N PRO A 60 -15.11 5.42 -17.18
CA PRO A 60 -16.54 5.25 -17.26
C PRO A 60 -16.92 4.50 -18.55
N PHE A 61 -18.12 3.93 -18.59
CA PHE A 61 -18.64 3.18 -19.72
C PHE A 61 -20.15 3.34 -19.85
N ARG A 62 -20.69 3.13 -21.06
CA ARG A 62 -22.14 3.25 -21.26
C ARG A 62 -22.88 2.00 -20.71
N PRO A 63 -24.05 2.18 -20.06
CA PRO A 63 -24.85 1.05 -19.58
C PRO A 63 -25.28 0.06 -20.66
N ASP A 64 -25.58 0.54 -21.87
CA ASP A 64 -26.03 -0.27 -23.02
C ASP A 64 -24.91 -1.14 -23.61
N GLN A 65 -23.65 -0.69 -23.50
CA GLN A 65 -22.46 -1.43 -23.94
C GLN A 65 -21.85 -2.31 -22.83
N ALA A 66 -22.40 -2.26 -21.61
CA ALA A 66 -21.79 -2.90 -20.45
C ALA A 66 -21.72 -4.43 -20.57
N GLN A 67 -22.69 -5.06 -21.23
CA GLN A 67 -22.72 -6.52 -21.41
C GLN A 67 -21.64 -7.03 -22.38
N ASP A 68 -21.33 -6.26 -23.44
CA ASP A 68 -20.26 -6.59 -24.37
C ASP A 68 -18.87 -6.34 -23.76
N LEU A 69 -18.79 -5.35 -22.86
CA LEU A 69 -17.56 -4.92 -22.19
C LEU A 69 -17.16 -5.82 -21.02
N LEU A 70 -18.15 -6.27 -20.25
CA LEU A 70 -18.00 -6.99 -18.99
C LEU A 70 -18.72 -8.34 -19.10
N PRO A 71 -17.97 -9.46 -19.18
CA PRO A 71 -18.57 -10.79 -19.17
C PRO A 71 -19.51 -10.98 -17.97
N GLU A 72 -20.65 -11.63 -18.15
CA GLU A 72 -21.44 -12.12 -17.01
C GLU A 72 -20.57 -13.15 -16.24
N PRO A 73 -20.43 -13.09 -14.91
CA PRO A 73 -21.26 -12.38 -13.92
C PRO A 73 -20.77 -10.98 -13.46
N ILE A 74 -19.76 -10.39 -14.10
CA ILE A 74 -19.02 -9.24 -13.57
C ILE A 74 -19.91 -8.02 -13.37
N LEU A 75 -20.73 -7.62 -14.34
CA LEU A 75 -21.56 -6.41 -14.20
C LEU A 75 -22.57 -6.54 -13.05
N ARG A 76 -23.18 -7.72 -12.90
CA ARG A 76 -24.09 -8.01 -11.79
C ARG A 76 -23.36 -7.92 -10.45
N LEU A 77 -22.20 -8.55 -10.34
CA LEU A 77 -21.36 -8.51 -9.14
C LEU A 77 -20.88 -7.10 -8.83
N MET A 78 -20.59 -6.27 -9.83
CA MET A 78 -20.24 -4.87 -9.61
C MET A 78 -21.38 -4.11 -8.92
N ARG A 79 -22.62 -4.31 -9.38
CA ARG A 79 -23.81 -3.67 -8.76
C ARG A 79 -24.02 -4.16 -7.35
N THR A 80 -23.97 -5.48 -7.13
CA THR A 80 -24.12 -6.08 -5.79
C THR A 80 -23.05 -5.57 -4.82
N ALA A 81 -21.81 -5.47 -5.28
CA ALA A 81 -20.71 -4.98 -4.46
C ALA A 81 -20.75 -3.46 -4.21
N GLY A 82 -21.55 -2.68 -4.94
CA GLY A 82 -21.42 -1.22 -4.95
C GLY A 82 -20.12 -0.73 -5.64
N ALA A 83 -19.57 -1.56 -6.52
CA ALA A 83 -18.33 -1.31 -7.28
C ALA A 83 -18.54 -0.43 -8.52
N VAL A 84 -19.74 0.13 -8.70
CA VAL A 84 -20.12 1.00 -9.82
C VAL A 84 -21.15 2.02 -9.36
N THR A 85 -21.07 3.24 -9.89
CA THR A 85 -22.02 4.33 -9.65
C THR A 85 -22.44 5.01 -10.94
N GLU A 86 -23.53 5.77 -10.92
CA GLU A 86 -24.00 6.57 -12.05
C GLU A 86 -23.21 7.87 -12.14
N ASP A 87 -22.80 8.24 -13.36
CA ASP A 87 -22.09 9.48 -13.69
C ASP A 87 -22.71 10.07 -14.96
N GLY A 88 -23.84 10.77 -14.77
CA GLY A 88 -24.69 11.22 -15.87
C GLY A 88 -25.19 10.04 -16.71
N PRO A 89 -24.93 9.99 -18.03
CA PRO A 89 -25.34 8.86 -18.88
C PRO A 89 -24.42 7.65 -18.79
N LEU A 90 -23.32 7.72 -18.01
CA LEU A 90 -22.31 6.68 -17.91
C LEU A 90 -22.37 5.99 -16.55
N LEU A 91 -21.77 4.81 -16.50
CA LEU A 91 -21.42 4.11 -15.26
C LEU A 91 -19.93 4.30 -14.98
N ARG A 92 -19.58 4.59 -13.72
CA ARG A 92 -18.20 4.76 -13.28
C ARG A 92 -17.84 3.70 -12.23
N PRO A 93 -16.74 2.94 -12.42
CA PRO A 93 -16.28 2.00 -11.41
C PRO A 93 -15.78 2.73 -10.17
N THR A 94 -16.12 2.21 -8.99
CA THR A 94 -15.68 2.77 -7.69
C THR A 94 -14.49 2.01 -7.09
N ILE A 95 -14.12 0.88 -7.68
CA ILE A 95 -13.00 0.02 -7.28
C ILE A 95 -12.04 -0.25 -8.46
N ARG A 96 -10.79 -0.57 -8.15
CA ARG A 96 -9.77 -1.05 -9.09
C ARG A 96 -9.16 -2.36 -8.64
N PHE A 97 -8.55 -3.05 -9.61
CA PHE A 97 -7.81 -4.28 -9.37
C PHE A 97 -6.43 -4.22 -10.02
N SER A 98 -5.39 -4.57 -9.24
CA SER A 98 -3.98 -4.59 -9.66
C SER A 98 -3.33 -5.94 -9.41
N SER A 99 -2.40 -6.32 -10.27
CA SER A 99 -1.63 -7.56 -10.15
C SER A 99 -0.29 -7.30 -9.47
N LEU A 100 0.09 -8.17 -8.54
CA LEU A 100 1.38 -8.17 -7.87
C LEU A 100 1.68 -9.59 -7.35
N ASP A 101 2.88 -10.11 -7.61
CA ASP A 101 3.34 -11.42 -7.08
C ASP A 101 2.39 -12.60 -7.38
N GLY A 102 1.82 -12.59 -8.59
CA GLY A 102 0.84 -13.60 -9.06
C GLY A 102 -0.56 -13.44 -8.46
N GLU A 103 -0.77 -12.48 -7.57
CA GLU A 103 -2.05 -12.20 -6.93
C GLU A 103 -2.75 -10.97 -7.51
N LEU A 104 -4.04 -10.84 -7.18
CA LEU A 104 -4.88 -9.71 -7.54
C LEU A 104 -5.27 -8.94 -6.28
N PHE A 105 -5.17 -7.60 -6.32
CA PHE A 105 -5.46 -6.73 -5.19
C PHE A 105 -6.55 -5.73 -5.56
N ALA A 106 -7.64 -5.76 -4.81
CA ALA A 106 -8.71 -4.78 -4.83
C ALA A 106 -8.28 -3.53 -4.03
N HIS A 107 -8.50 -2.35 -4.60
CA HIS A 107 -8.19 -1.07 -3.97
C HIS A 107 -9.05 0.07 -4.55
N SER A 108 -8.92 1.29 -4.03
CA SER A 108 -9.75 2.42 -4.44
C SER A 108 -9.57 2.81 -5.91
N SER A 109 -10.63 3.34 -6.51
CA SER A 109 -10.64 3.84 -7.88
C SER A 109 -9.82 5.11 -8.09
N TYR A 110 -9.48 5.39 -9.34
CA TYR A 110 -8.84 6.62 -9.75
C TYR A 110 -9.89 7.66 -10.18
N PRO A 111 -9.72 8.96 -9.82
CA PRO A 111 -8.63 9.49 -8.99
C PRO A 111 -8.84 9.14 -7.50
N PRO A 112 -7.76 8.94 -6.72
CA PRO A 112 -7.85 8.71 -5.27
C PRO A 112 -8.10 10.03 -4.53
N SER A 113 -9.22 10.68 -4.83
CA SER A 113 -9.56 12.01 -4.32
C SER A 113 -10.08 11.99 -2.89
N ALA A 114 -10.47 10.82 -2.37
CA ALA A 114 -10.88 10.67 -0.98
C ALA A 114 -9.64 10.64 -0.06
N THR A 115 -9.73 11.31 1.09
CA THR A 115 -8.64 11.36 2.10
C THR A 115 -8.33 9.98 2.68
N ASP A 116 -9.31 9.08 2.68
CA ASP A 116 -9.27 7.70 3.15
C ASP A 116 -9.20 6.67 2.00
N ALA A 117 -8.79 7.09 0.80
CA ALA A 117 -8.56 6.19 -0.33
C ALA A 117 -7.53 5.10 0.01
N VAL A 118 -7.82 3.86 -0.36
CA VAL A 118 -6.89 2.73 -0.29
C VAL A 118 -5.96 2.81 -1.50
N PHE A 119 -4.77 3.35 -1.28
CA PHE A 119 -3.79 3.52 -2.34
C PHE A 119 -3.12 2.18 -2.71
N PHE A 120 -2.90 1.98 -4.00
CA PHE A 120 -2.08 0.91 -4.55
C PHE A 120 -1.36 1.49 -5.77
N GLY A 121 -0.03 1.42 -5.79
CA GLY A 121 0.77 2.04 -6.84
C GLY A 121 2.17 1.48 -6.97
N PRO A 122 3.04 2.14 -7.75
CA PRO A 122 4.44 1.75 -7.90
C PRO A 122 5.15 1.54 -6.55
N ASP A 123 4.90 2.40 -5.57
CA ASP A 123 5.51 2.28 -4.24
C ASP A 123 5.05 1.05 -3.48
N THR A 124 3.79 0.63 -3.65
CA THR A 124 3.31 -0.66 -3.11
C THR A 124 4.10 -1.83 -3.72
N MET A 125 4.38 -1.78 -5.03
CA MET A 125 5.15 -2.82 -5.71
C MET A 125 6.62 -2.83 -5.27
N ARG A 126 7.24 -1.65 -5.15
CA ARG A 126 8.63 -1.47 -4.68
C ARG A 126 8.78 -1.96 -3.24
N PHE A 127 7.86 -1.56 -2.35
CA PHE A 127 7.82 -2.01 -0.97
C PHE A 127 7.64 -3.53 -0.87
N ALA A 128 6.66 -4.10 -1.59
CA ALA A 128 6.45 -5.54 -1.59
C ALA A 128 7.69 -6.30 -2.09
N ALA A 129 8.37 -5.81 -3.13
CA ALA A 129 9.61 -6.42 -3.61
C ALA A 129 10.73 -6.42 -2.55
N ALA A 130 10.89 -5.31 -1.81
CA ALA A 130 11.85 -5.23 -0.71
C ALA A 130 11.53 -6.21 0.42
N VAL A 131 10.25 -6.31 0.80
CA VAL A 131 9.78 -7.26 1.82
C VAL A 131 9.98 -8.71 1.38
N ILE A 132 9.67 -9.02 0.12
CA ILE A 132 9.86 -10.34 -0.47
C ILE A 132 11.34 -10.75 -0.42
N ALA A 133 12.22 -9.88 -0.93
CA ALA A 133 13.65 -10.14 -0.94
C ALA A 133 14.20 -10.35 0.48
N HIS A 134 13.70 -9.57 1.44
CA HIS A 134 14.08 -9.73 2.84
C HIS A 134 13.61 -11.07 3.41
N VAL A 135 12.34 -11.45 3.24
CA VAL A 135 11.82 -12.73 3.73
C VAL A 135 12.58 -13.91 3.14
N GLU A 136 12.87 -13.89 1.84
CA GLU A 136 13.61 -14.94 1.13
C GLU A 136 15.09 -15.00 1.53
N GLY A 137 15.68 -13.86 1.92
CA GLY A 137 17.07 -13.76 2.37
C GLY A 137 17.30 -14.11 3.86
N ARG A 138 16.24 -14.29 4.64
CA ARG A 138 16.36 -14.59 6.08
C ARG A 138 16.88 -15.99 6.32
N SER A 139 17.83 -16.09 7.26
CA SER A 139 18.31 -17.39 7.77
C SER A 139 17.36 -18.03 8.79
N ARG A 140 16.38 -17.29 9.31
CA ARG A 140 15.41 -17.74 10.30
C ARG A 140 13.98 -17.60 9.77
N PRO A 141 13.12 -18.59 10.00
CA PRO A 141 11.72 -18.49 9.59
C PRO A 141 11.05 -17.32 10.29
N VAL A 142 10.14 -16.67 9.58
CA VAL A 142 9.20 -15.70 10.16
C VAL A 142 8.10 -16.51 10.83
N ARG A 143 7.92 -16.39 12.15
CA ARG A 143 6.80 -17.02 12.86
C ARG A 143 5.71 -16.00 13.16
N ARG A 144 6.10 -14.74 13.39
CA ARG A 144 5.16 -13.66 13.64
C ARG A 144 5.58 -12.38 12.91
N ALA A 145 4.68 -11.86 12.08
CA ALA A 145 4.90 -10.64 11.32
C ALA A 145 3.77 -9.62 11.53
N VAL A 146 4.10 -8.34 11.36
CA VAL A 146 3.11 -7.27 11.31
C VAL A 146 3.40 -6.30 10.17
N ASP A 147 2.35 -5.94 9.42
CA ASP A 147 2.35 -4.91 8.39
C ASP A 147 1.64 -3.66 8.93
N ILE A 148 2.43 -2.62 9.24
CA ILE A 148 1.94 -1.37 9.84
C ILE A 148 1.49 -0.42 8.73
N GLY A 149 0.22 0.02 8.80
CA GLY A 149 -0.38 0.84 7.76
C GLY A 149 -0.61 0.01 6.50
N CYS A 150 -1.20 -1.17 6.68
CA CYS A 150 -1.18 -2.23 5.67
C CYS A 150 -1.89 -1.86 4.36
N GLY A 151 -2.77 -0.85 4.35
CA GLY A 151 -3.45 -0.41 3.14
C GLY A 151 -4.25 -1.55 2.50
N SER A 152 -3.87 -1.96 1.29
CA SER A 152 -4.49 -3.10 0.60
C SER A 152 -4.05 -4.47 1.14
N GLY A 153 -3.11 -4.52 2.10
CA GLY A 153 -2.49 -5.73 2.64
C GLY A 153 -1.40 -6.35 1.77
N ALA A 154 -0.89 -5.63 0.76
CA ALA A 154 -0.04 -6.21 -0.27
C ALA A 154 1.23 -6.89 0.27
N ALA A 155 2.00 -6.18 1.09
CA ALA A 155 3.24 -6.71 1.65
C ALA A 155 2.99 -7.85 2.64
N GLY A 156 2.04 -7.67 3.57
CA GLY A 156 1.65 -8.72 4.51
C GLY A 156 1.16 -10.01 3.83
N ILE A 157 0.38 -9.92 2.74
CA ILE A 157 -0.04 -11.10 1.97
C ILE A 157 1.16 -11.77 1.29
N CYS A 158 2.11 -11.00 0.75
CA CYS A 158 3.36 -11.55 0.21
C CYS A 158 4.20 -12.27 1.28
N ILE A 159 4.19 -11.80 2.53
CA ILE A 159 4.81 -12.50 3.67
C ILE A 159 4.08 -13.81 3.94
N ALA A 160 2.75 -13.79 4.09
CA ALA A 160 1.95 -14.98 4.40
C ALA A 160 2.13 -16.10 3.36
N LYS A 161 2.25 -15.74 2.08
CA LYS A 161 2.51 -16.71 1.00
C LYS A 161 3.89 -17.38 1.08
N ARG A 162 4.89 -16.69 1.64
CA ARG A 162 6.27 -17.21 1.78
C ARG A 162 6.54 -17.86 3.12
N ALA A 163 5.77 -17.50 4.13
CA ALA A 163 5.78 -18.11 5.45
C ALA A 163 4.35 -18.54 5.83
N PRO A 164 3.82 -19.64 5.25
CA PRO A 164 2.43 -20.08 5.46
C PRO A 164 2.09 -20.44 6.91
N GLU A 165 3.10 -20.74 7.73
CA GLU A 165 2.95 -21.05 9.16
C GLU A 165 3.05 -19.80 10.05
N ALA A 166 3.33 -18.62 9.47
CA ALA A 166 3.47 -17.39 10.24
C ALA A 166 2.11 -16.81 10.63
N GLU A 167 2.02 -16.32 11.87
CA GLU A 167 0.98 -15.37 12.27
C GLU A 167 1.30 -14.02 11.63
N VAL A 168 0.51 -13.62 10.63
CA VAL A 168 0.68 -12.32 9.96
C VAL A 168 -0.47 -11.41 10.36
N VAL A 169 -0.14 -10.31 11.03
CA VAL A 169 -1.11 -9.30 11.46
C VAL A 169 -1.02 -8.07 10.55
N LEU A 170 -2.10 -7.69 9.92
CA LEU A 170 -2.22 -6.45 9.16
C LEU A 170 -2.91 -5.40 10.02
N VAL A 171 -2.27 -4.26 10.23
CA VAL A 171 -2.86 -3.18 11.02
C VAL A 171 -3.02 -1.89 10.22
N ASP A 172 -4.18 -1.25 10.39
CA ASP A 172 -4.47 0.05 9.81
C ASP A 172 -5.50 0.80 10.67
N ILE A 173 -5.47 2.14 10.62
CA ILE A 173 -6.49 2.99 11.24
C ILE A 173 -7.69 3.21 10.30
N ASN A 174 -7.47 3.03 8.99
CA ASN A 174 -8.46 3.26 7.95
C ASN A 174 -9.38 2.03 7.79
N PRO A 175 -10.68 2.14 8.12
CA PRO A 175 -11.60 1.02 8.00
C PRO A 175 -11.76 0.53 6.55
N ALA A 176 -11.56 1.39 5.55
CA ALA A 176 -11.60 0.98 4.14
C ALA A 176 -10.39 0.13 3.74
N ALA A 177 -9.19 0.50 4.22
CA ALA A 177 -7.97 -0.30 4.06
C ALA A 177 -8.15 -1.68 4.70
N MET A 178 -8.69 -1.73 5.92
CA MET A 178 -8.97 -3.01 6.59
C MET A 178 -9.92 -3.91 5.78
N ARG A 179 -10.99 -3.36 5.18
CA ARG A 179 -11.88 -4.15 4.31
C ARG A 179 -11.14 -4.66 3.07
N ALA A 180 -10.36 -3.80 2.41
CA ALA A 180 -9.56 -4.18 1.25
C ALA A 180 -8.55 -5.29 1.59
N ALA A 181 -7.82 -5.15 2.70
CA ALA A 181 -6.87 -6.14 3.19
C ALA A 181 -7.52 -7.51 3.46
N ARG A 182 -8.70 -7.57 4.09
CA ARG A 182 -9.44 -8.83 4.30
C ARG A 182 -9.86 -9.48 2.99
N VAL A 183 -10.42 -8.70 2.07
CA VAL A 183 -10.83 -9.20 0.75
C VAL A 183 -9.61 -9.76 0.01
N ASN A 184 -8.50 -9.02 0.00
CA ASN A 184 -7.29 -9.42 -0.72
C ASN A 184 -6.63 -10.65 -0.09
N ALA A 185 -6.61 -10.76 1.24
CA ALA A 185 -6.07 -11.93 1.94
C ALA A 185 -6.87 -13.19 1.59
N ARG A 186 -8.21 -13.11 1.65
CA ARG A 186 -9.09 -14.22 1.24
C ARG A 186 -8.94 -14.57 -0.24
N LEU A 187 -8.81 -13.57 -1.11
CA LEU A 187 -8.62 -13.78 -2.54
C LEU A 187 -7.31 -14.53 -2.82
N ALA A 188 -6.24 -14.18 -2.11
CA ALA A 188 -4.92 -14.83 -2.22
C ALA A 188 -4.83 -16.20 -1.50
N GLY A 189 -5.90 -16.65 -0.83
CA GLY A 189 -5.89 -17.87 -0.01
C GLY A 189 -4.98 -17.77 1.23
N ALA A 190 -4.72 -16.55 1.71
CA ALA A 190 -3.89 -16.27 2.88
C ALA A 190 -4.75 -16.26 4.16
N ASP A 191 -5.38 -17.39 4.48
CA ASP A 191 -6.36 -17.49 5.57
C ASP A 191 -5.76 -17.30 6.98
N GLY A 192 -4.44 -17.45 7.12
CA GLY A 192 -3.70 -17.18 8.36
C GLY A 192 -3.44 -15.70 8.65
N VAL A 193 -3.87 -14.81 7.75
CA VAL A 193 -3.72 -13.35 7.92
C VAL A 193 -4.84 -12.79 8.78
N GLU A 194 -4.47 -12.08 9.84
CA GLU A 194 -5.40 -11.37 10.70
C GLU A 194 -5.39 -9.86 10.39
N VAL A 195 -6.57 -9.24 10.27
CA VAL A 195 -6.68 -7.79 10.05
C VAL A 195 -7.27 -7.11 11.29
N ARG A 196 -6.49 -6.24 11.92
CA ARG A 196 -6.88 -5.51 13.15
C ARG A 196 -6.83 -3.99 12.93
N ARG A 197 -7.74 -3.28 13.61
CA ARG A 197 -7.61 -1.83 13.72
C ARG A 197 -6.56 -1.53 14.78
N SER A 198 -5.55 -0.75 14.44
CA SER A 198 -4.54 -0.28 15.41
C SER A 198 -3.88 1.00 14.90
N ASP A 199 -3.59 1.93 15.80
CA ASP A 199 -2.67 3.04 15.53
C ASP A 199 -1.24 2.54 15.73
N MET A 200 -0.56 2.24 14.62
CA MET A 200 0.71 1.53 14.59
C MET A 200 0.62 0.23 15.42
N LEU A 201 1.49 0.02 16.41
CA LEU A 201 1.51 -1.19 17.25
C LEU A 201 0.81 -1.01 18.61
N ARG A 202 0.05 0.08 18.82
CA ARG A 202 -0.58 0.38 20.12
C ARG A 202 -1.60 -0.66 20.56
N ASP A 203 -2.40 -1.17 19.62
CA ASP A 203 -3.50 -2.12 19.90
C ASP A 203 -3.12 -3.57 19.55
N VAL A 204 -1.83 -3.84 19.35
CA VAL A 204 -1.31 -5.19 19.11
C VAL A 204 -0.22 -5.50 20.12
N GLU A 205 -0.29 -6.67 20.74
CA GLU A 205 0.64 -7.12 21.78
C GLU A 205 1.77 -8.01 21.22
N GLY A 206 2.78 -8.28 22.04
CA GLY A 206 3.86 -9.22 21.75
C GLY A 206 5.01 -8.68 20.89
N GLN A 207 5.97 -9.54 20.59
CA GLN A 207 7.11 -9.22 19.74
C GLN A 207 6.94 -9.82 18.34
N PHE A 208 7.75 -9.35 17.39
CA PHE A 208 7.68 -9.76 15.99
C PHE A 208 9.04 -10.19 15.45
N ASP A 209 9.05 -11.24 14.65
CA ASP A 209 10.22 -11.63 13.85
C ASP A 209 10.40 -10.70 12.65
N LEU A 210 9.29 -10.12 12.17
CA LEU A 210 9.28 -9.21 11.04
C LEU A 210 8.24 -8.10 11.26
N ILE A 211 8.68 -6.86 11.23
CA ILE A 211 7.82 -5.68 11.12
C ILE A 211 8.05 -5.12 9.72
N VAL A 212 6.99 -4.79 9.00
CA VAL A 212 7.10 -4.10 7.72
C VAL A 212 6.21 -2.87 7.71
N SER A 213 6.62 -1.82 7.01
CA SER A 213 5.76 -0.65 6.82
C SER A 213 6.19 0.15 5.60
N ASN A 214 5.18 0.74 4.96
CA ASN A 214 5.33 1.83 4.00
C ASN A 214 4.42 2.97 4.46
N PRO A 215 4.82 3.70 5.52
CA PRO A 215 4.00 4.77 6.05
C PRO A 215 3.97 5.93 5.04
N PRO A 216 2.93 6.78 5.08
CA PRO A 216 2.98 8.06 4.39
C PRO A 216 4.24 8.84 4.79
N PHE A 217 4.92 9.45 3.82
CA PHE A 217 6.23 10.09 4.03
C PHE A 217 6.36 11.49 3.41
N MET A 218 5.28 12.04 2.84
CA MET A 218 5.29 13.34 2.18
C MET A 218 4.73 14.45 3.09
N ILE A 219 5.07 15.71 2.84
CA ILE A 219 4.30 16.84 3.33
C ILE A 219 3.18 17.09 2.32
N ASP A 220 1.93 16.93 2.75
CA ASP A 220 0.76 17.16 1.89
C ASP A 220 -0.09 18.27 2.49
N THR A 221 -0.24 19.37 1.75
CA THR A 221 -1.03 20.53 2.17
C THR A 221 -2.52 20.20 2.35
N ALA A 222 -3.01 19.13 1.71
CA ALA A 222 -4.36 18.63 1.89
C ALA A 222 -4.49 17.58 3.01
N GLU A 223 -3.39 17.27 3.72
CA GLU A 223 -3.30 16.30 4.82
C GLU A 223 -3.97 14.95 4.50
N ARG A 224 -3.85 14.48 3.25
CA ARG A 224 -4.43 13.17 2.88
C ARG A 224 -3.69 12.09 3.65
N ALA A 225 -4.42 11.27 4.38
CA ALA A 225 -3.86 10.30 5.33
C ALA A 225 -2.94 9.25 4.67
N TYR A 226 -3.13 8.96 3.38
CA TYR A 226 -2.26 8.04 2.63
C TYR A 226 -0.95 8.68 2.12
N ARG A 227 -0.77 9.98 2.31
CA ARG A 227 0.34 10.76 1.74
C ARG A 227 1.10 11.57 2.79
N HIS A 228 0.40 12.15 3.76
CA HIS A 228 1.01 13.01 4.76
C HIS A 228 1.76 12.24 5.86
N GLY A 229 3.09 12.32 5.87
CA GLY A 229 3.95 11.65 6.85
C GLY A 229 4.20 12.42 8.14
N GLY A 230 3.83 13.71 8.19
CA GLY A 230 4.04 14.55 9.36
C GLY A 230 5.51 14.75 9.76
N GLY A 231 5.75 15.48 10.84
CA GLY A 231 7.10 15.81 11.30
C GLY A 231 7.92 16.63 10.29
N PRO A 232 9.21 16.91 10.60
CA PRO A 232 10.08 17.62 9.68
C PRO A 232 10.22 16.85 8.35
N LEU A 233 10.00 17.56 7.23
CA LEU A 233 10.16 17.05 5.86
C LEU A 233 9.31 15.81 5.51
N GLY A 234 8.32 15.45 6.34
CA GLY A 234 7.44 14.29 6.12
C GLY A 234 7.91 12.99 6.79
N ALA A 235 9.03 12.99 7.52
CA ALA A 235 9.63 11.78 8.10
C ALA A 235 9.01 11.31 9.43
N GLY A 236 8.02 12.01 9.97
CA GLY A 236 7.51 11.79 11.34
C GLY A 236 6.96 10.39 11.58
N LEU A 237 6.07 9.91 10.70
CA LEU A 237 5.51 8.57 10.81
C LEU A 237 6.59 7.48 10.62
N SER A 238 7.54 7.69 9.72
CA SER A 238 8.64 6.76 9.47
C SER A 238 9.54 6.58 10.69
N LEU A 239 9.87 7.68 11.37
CA LEU A 239 10.64 7.63 12.62
C LEU A 239 9.85 6.97 13.74
N ALA A 240 8.56 7.29 13.89
CA ALA A 240 7.70 6.67 14.89
C ALA A 240 7.57 5.14 14.68
N VAL A 241 7.51 4.68 13.42
CA VAL A 241 7.56 3.25 13.09
C VAL A 241 8.90 2.63 13.50
N ALA A 242 10.02 3.28 13.19
CA ALA A 242 11.34 2.79 13.57
C ALA A 242 11.51 2.69 15.10
N GLU A 243 11.02 3.68 15.84
CA GLU A 243 11.01 3.70 17.32
C GLU A 243 10.16 2.56 17.89
N GLN A 244 8.92 2.38 17.42
CA GLN A 244 8.08 1.28 17.91
C GLN A 244 8.66 -0.08 17.52
N ALA A 245 9.25 -0.21 16.34
CA ALA A 245 9.95 -1.44 15.97
C ALA A 245 11.12 -1.72 16.93
N ALA A 246 11.91 -0.70 17.27
CA ALA A 246 13.03 -0.84 18.18
C ALA A 246 12.66 -1.42 19.56
N GLU A 247 11.40 -1.26 20.00
CA GLU A 247 10.88 -1.86 21.23
C GLU A 247 10.26 -3.26 21.01
N ARG A 248 9.70 -3.51 19.83
CA ARG A 248 8.81 -4.66 19.56
C ARG A 248 9.44 -5.77 18.71
N LEU A 249 10.66 -5.60 18.21
CA LEU A 249 11.39 -6.69 17.55
C LEU A 249 11.76 -7.80 18.54
N ALA A 250 11.50 -9.06 18.18
CA ALA A 250 12.03 -10.23 18.87
C ALA A 250 13.55 -10.36 18.63
N PRO A 251 14.31 -11.16 19.41
CA PRO A 251 15.72 -11.43 19.12
C PRO A 251 15.93 -12.04 17.73
N GLY A 252 16.72 -11.37 16.87
CA GLY A 252 16.86 -11.72 15.45
C GLY A 252 15.70 -11.27 14.56
N GLY A 253 14.74 -10.55 15.13
CA GLY A 253 13.65 -9.91 14.39
C GLY A 253 14.13 -8.66 13.68
N SER A 254 13.43 -8.28 12.61
CA SER A 254 13.80 -7.13 11.79
C SER A 254 12.62 -6.25 11.38
N LEU A 255 12.84 -4.95 11.26
CA LEU A 255 12.01 -4.01 10.52
C LEU A 255 12.48 -3.95 9.06
N VAL A 256 11.55 -3.94 8.12
CA VAL A 256 11.76 -3.47 6.73
C VAL A 256 10.85 -2.28 6.49
N LEU A 257 11.43 -1.09 6.41
CA LEU A 257 10.73 0.17 6.22
C LEU A 257 11.05 0.72 4.84
N PHE A 258 10.01 0.93 4.03
CA PHE A 258 10.10 1.68 2.78
C PHE A 258 9.59 3.10 3.02
N THR A 259 10.37 4.12 2.67
CA THR A 259 9.98 5.50 2.91
C THR A 259 10.68 6.48 1.98
N GLY A 260 10.27 7.75 2.01
CA GLY A 260 10.96 8.86 1.36
C GLY A 260 11.94 9.54 2.32
N ALA A 261 13.07 9.99 1.77
CA ALA A 261 14.08 10.77 2.48
C ALA A 261 14.36 12.07 1.72
N ALA A 262 14.19 13.20 2.41
CA ALA A 262 14.52 14.51 1.87
C ALA A 262 16.01 14.80 2.07
N ILE A 263 16.69 15.14 0.98
CA ILE A 263 18.11 15.45 0.97
C ILE A 263 18.29 16.97 0.94
N VAL A 264 19.02 17.50 1.93
CA VAL A 264 19.23 18.94 2.14
C VAL A 264 20.72 19.19 2.21
N ASP A 265 21.25 20.01 1.29
CA ASP A 265 22.69 20.32 1.20
C ASP A 265 23.58 19.05 1.22
N GLY A 266 23.16 17.99 0.53
CA GLY A 266 23.85 16.69 0.46
C GLY A 266 23.67 15.79 1.69
N GLU A 267 22.94 16.24 2.71
CA GLU A 267 22.71 15.51 3.95
C GLU A 267 21.33 14.82 3.98
N ASP A 268 21.26 13.69 4.69
CA ASP A 268 20.02 12.91 4.91
C ASP A 268 19.66 12.93 6.42
N PRO A 269 18.77 13.86 6.85
CA PRO A 269 18.36 13.97 8.25
C PRO A 269 17.64 12.72 8.76
N PHE A 270 16.89 12.01 7.90
CA PHE A 270 16.19 10.79 8.30
C PHE A 270 17.18 9.68 8.63
N ARG A 271 18.19 9.46 7.78
CA ARG A 271 19.28 8.52 8.02
C ARG A 271 20.06 8.85 9.29
N ALA A 272 20.35 10.12 9.54
CA ALA A 272 21.03 10.54 10.76
C ALA A 272 20.22 10.21 12.03
N ALA A 273 18.92 10.49 12.03
CA ALA A 273 18.03 10.17 13.15
C ALA A 273 17.93 8.64 13.39
N VAL A 274 17.83 7.84 12.33
CA VAL A 274 17.83 6.38 12.43
C VAL A 274 19.16 5.85 12.97
N ALA A 275 20.29 6.42 12.56
CA ALA A 275 21.60 6.04 13.07
C ALA A 275 21.72 6.30 14.58
N GLU A 276 21.22 7.45 15.05
CA GLU A 276 21.17 7.78 16.49
C GLU A 276 20.28 6.80 17.26
N LEU A 277 19.07 6.53 16.75
CA LEU A 277 18.14 5.57 17.33
C LEU A 277 18.82 4.20 17.50
N CYS A 278 19.38 3.65 16.42
CA CYS A 278 20.03 2.34 16.44
C CYS A 278 21.23 2.30 17.38
N GLY A 279 22.03 3.38 17.43
CA GLY A 279 23.16 3.51 18.34
C GLY A 279 22.76 3.48 19.81
N ARG A 280 21.64 4.13 20.16
CA ARG A 280 21.08 4.10 21.53
C ARG A 280 20.45 2.77 21.90
N THR A 281 19.82 2.07 20.96
CA THR A 281 19.09 0.82 21.22
C THR A 281 19.91 -0.44 21.00
N GLY A 282 21.13 -0.31 20.46
CA GLY A 282 22.00 -1.44 20.11
C GLY A 282 21.45 -2.30 18.99
N LEU A 283 20.76 -1.70 18.01
CA LEU A 283 20.22 -2.42 16.85
C LEU A 283 21.20 -2.36 15.68
N ASP A 284 21.30 -3.46 14.94
CA ASP A 284 22.00 -3.47 13.66
C ASP A 284 21.10 -2.86 12.58
N TRP A 285 21.68 -2.17 11.60
CA TRP A 285 20.88 -1.58 10.54
C TRP A 285 21.61 -1.48 9.20
N THR A 286 20.83 -1.50 8.12
CA THR A 286 21.26 -1.19 6.77
C THR A 286 20.33 -0.15 6.16
N TYR A 287 20.88 0.70 5.30
CA TYR A 287 20.16 1.78 4.64
C TYR A 287 20.58 1.84 3.19
N SER A 288 19.62 1.74 2.29
CA SER A 288 19.88 1.78 0.86
C SER A 288 18.92 2.74 0.17
N GLU A 289 19.46 3.64 -0.64
CA GLU A 289 18.68 4.38 -1.63
C GLU A 289 18.21 3.39 -2.71
N PHE A 290 16.90 3.24 -2.81
CA PHE A 290 16.25 2.42 -3.83
C PHE A 290 16.04 3.22 -5.11
N ASP A 291 15.60 4.46 -4.97
CA ASP A 291 15.44 5.43 -6.06
C ASP A 291 16.05 6.76 -5.61
N PRO A 292 17.07 7.30 -6.28
CA PRO A 292 17.73 8.51 -5.79
C PRO A 292 16.89 9.78 -5.99
N ASP A 293 15.89 9.79 -6.88
CA ASP A 293 15.11 10.99 -7.18
C ASP A 293 13.70 10.63 -7.67
N GLU A 294 12.73 10.69 -6.76
CA GLU A 294 11.32 10.53 -7.04
C GLU A 294 10.56 11.74 -6.47
N TYR A 295 9.41 12.08 -7.06
CA TYR A 295 8.56 13.20 -6.61
C TYR A 295 9.20 14.58 -6.79
N GLY A 296 10.04 14.76 -7.81
CA GLY A 296 10.68 16.05 -8.12
C GLY A 296 9.67 17.19 -8.33
N GLU A 297 8.42 16.91 -8.68
CA GLU A 297 7.35 17.91 -8.74
C GLU A 297 7.05 18.58 -7.39
N GLU A 298 7.36 17.93 -6.27
CA GLU A 298 7.07 18.41 -4.92
C GLU A 298 8.05 19.49 -4.46
N LEU A 299 9.24 19.54 -5.07
CA LEU A 299 10.23 20.60 -4.85
C LEU A 299 9.72 21.99 -5.29
N ALA A 300 8.65 22.04 -6.09
CA ALA A 300 7.98 23.28 -6.44
C ALA A 300 7.14 23.87 -5.28
N THR A 301 6.97 23.14 -4.18
CA THR A 301 6.18 23.57 -3.01
C THR A 301 7.05 24.23 -1.95
N ALA A 302 6.46 25.17 -1.20
CA ALA A 302 7.17 25.86 -0.11
C ALA A 302 7.59 24.93 1.04
N ALA A 303 7.03 23.72 1.14
CA ALA A 303 7.38 22.74 2.16
C ALA A 303 8.76 22.11 1.94
N TYR A 304 9.30 22.21 0.72
CA TYR A 304 10.52 21.56 0.27
C TYR A 304 11.51 22.55 -0.34
N ASP A 305 11.43 23.84 0.04
CA ASP A 305 12.24 24.92 -0.55
C ASP A 305 13.76 24.74 -0.35
N ALA A 306 14.17 24.11 0.75
CA ALA A 306 15.55 23.76 1.06
C ALA A 306 15.95 22.33 0.63
N VAL A 307 15.04 21.56 0.03
CA VAL A 307 15.30 20.17 -0.36
C VAL A 307 15.84 20.12 -1.79
N GLU A 308 16.97 19.44 -1.97
CA GLU A 308 17.61 19.27 -3.28
C GLU A 308 16.96 18.15 -4.09
N ARG A 309 16.59 17.05 -3.42
CA ARG A 309 15.93 15.88 -3.99
C ARG A 309 15.19 15.08 -2.93
N LEU A 310 14.22 14.29 -3.37
CA LEU A 310 13.51 13.31 -2.53
C LEU A 310 13.91 11.91 -3.01
N ALA A 311 14.58 11.15 -2.16
CA ALA A 311 14.96 9.77 -2.44
C ALA A 311 13.91 8.80 -1.89
N LEU A 312 13.72 7.65 -2.54
CA LEU A 312 13.07 6.49 -1.94
C LEU A 312 14.13 5.58 -1.33
N VAL A 313 13.93 5.19 -0.08
CA VAL A 313 14.90 4.44 0.71
C VAL A 313 14.26 3.20 1.32
N ILE A 314 15.09 2.18 1.48
CA ILE A 314 14.78 0.99 2.27
C ILE A 314 15.71 1.00 3.48
N LEU A 315 15.09 1.03 4.66
CA LEU A 315 15.75 0.83 5.95
C LEU A 315 15.43 -0.57 6.45
N THR A 316 16.48 -1.33 6.77
CA THR A 316 16.34 -2.56 7.55
C THR A 316 16.98 -2.36 8.92
N VAL A 317 16.22 -2.57 9.99
CA VAL A 317 16.73 -2.56 11.38
C VAL A 317 16.57 -3.96 11.96
N THR A 318 17.58 -4.52 12.60
CA THR A 318 17.55 -5.88 13.13
C THR A 318 17.96 -5.89 14.60
N ARG A 319 17.20 -6.61 15.44
CA ARG A 319 17.61 -6.86 16.81
C ARG A 319 18.67 -7.97 16.83
N PRO A 320 19.88 -7.72 17.36
CA PRO A 320 20.88 -8.76 17.51
C PRO A 320 20.35 -9.91 18.36
N VAL A 321 20.80 -11.11 18.04
CA VAL A 321 20.54 -12.27 18.87
C VAL A 321 21.57 -12.22 19.99
N THR A 322 21.18 -11.74 21.17
CA THR A 322 22.02 -11.90 22.35
C THR A 322 22.27 -13.39 22.56
N GLN A 323 23.53 -13.81 22.43
CA GLN A 323 23.93 -15.14 22.90
C GLN A 323 23.71 -15.14 24.43
N PRO A 324 23.07 -16.19 24.98
CA PRO A 324 22.99 -16.35 26.42
C PRO A 324 24.38 -16.50 27.04
#